data_AF-A0A527CXV6-F1
#
_entry.id   AF-A0A527CXV6-F1
#
_cell.length_a   1.000
_cell.length_b   1.000
_cell.length_c   1.000
_cell.angle_alpha   90.00
_cell.angle_beta   90.00
_cell.angle_gamma   90.00
#
_symmetry.space_group_name_H-M   'P 1'
#
loop_
_entity.id
_entity.type
_entity.pdbx_description
1 polymer ?
#
loop_
_entity_poly.entity_id
_entity_poly.type
_entity_poly.pdbx_seq_one_letter_code
_entity_poly.pdbx_strand_id
1 'polypeptide(L)' 'MDRAARAIEQWKRERPDLDVSPMAVLGRLNEAASLIARERLAPLFARYGLQSGEFDVLATLRRAGSPYALTPTALY' A
#
# COMPACT_ATOMS: atom_id res chain seq x y z
N MET A 1 3.92 20.08 -7.10
CA MET A 1 2.67 19.87 -6.34
C MET A 1 2.22 18.44 -6.56
N ASP A 2 2.06 17.65 -5.49
CA ASP A 2 1.60 16.25 -5.55
C ASP A 2 0.09 16.14 -5.91
N ARG A 3 -0.42 14.91 -6.12
CA ARG A 3 -1.83 14.70 -6.51
C ARG A 3 -2.80 15.19 -5.42
N ALA A 4 -2.47 14.94 -4.16
CA ALA A 4 -3.30 15.32 -3.03
C ALA A 4 -3.42 16.85 -2.89
N ALA A 5 -2.31 17.58 -3.06
CA ALA A 5 -2.28 19.03 -3.02
C ALA A 5 -3.10 19.66 -4.16
N ARG A 6 -3.06 19.09 -5.38
CA ARG A 6 -3.96 19.52 -6.46
C ARG A 6 -5.44 19.33 -6.10
N ALA A 7 -5.77 18.19 -5.48
CA ALA A 7 -7.15 17.91 -5.06
C ALA A 7 -7.62 18.89 -3.95
N ILE A 8 -6.75 19.24 -2.99
CA ILE A 8 -7.07 20.23 -1.95
C ILE A 8 -7.41 21.59 -2.56
N GLU A 9 -6.61 22.06 -3.53
CA GLU A 9 -6.87 23.36 -4.17
C GLU A 9 -8.17 23.36 -4.97
N GLN A 10 -8.57 22.22 -5.54
CA GLN A 10 -9.88 22.06 -6.16
C GLN A 10 -10.99 22.16 -5.12
N TRP A 11 -10.88 21.43 -4.01
CA TRP A 11 -11.89 21.46 -2.94
C TRP A 11 -12.04 22.82 -2.28
N LYS A 12 -10.94 23.53 -2.04
CA LYS A 12 -11.00 24.91 -1.52
C LYS A 12 -11.77 25.85 -2.44
N ARG A 13 -11.70 25.64 -3.76
CA ARG A 13 -12.46 26.43 -4.73
C ARG A 13 -13.94 26.06 -4.74
N GLU A 14 -14.27 24.77 -4.75
CA GLU A 14 -15.66 24.31 -4.91
C GLU A 14 -16.45 24.31 -3.58
N ARG A 15 -15.80 24.02 -2.45
CA ARG A 15 -16.38 23.89 -1.10
C ARG A 15 -15.42 24.40 -0.02
N PRO A 16 -15.21 25.72 0.06
CA PRO A 16 -14.31 26.31 1.05
C PRO A 16 -14.75 26.09 2.51
N ASP A 17 -15.99 25.67 2.73
CA ASP A 17 -16.57 25.37 4.04
C ASP A 17 -16.11 24.03 4.62
N LEU A 18 -15.52 23.14 3.82
CA LEU A 18 -15.10 21.81 4.25
C LEU A 18 -13.62 21.77 4.66
N ASP A 19 -13.33 21.15 5.81
CA ASP A 19 -11.96 20.74 6.14
C ASP A 19 -11.60 19.47 5.37
N VAL A 20 -10.77 19.63 4.35
CA VAL A 20 -10.27 18.54 3.51
C VAL A 20 -8.84 18.09 3.87
N SER A 21 -8.32 18.53 5.02
CA SER A 21 -6.99 18.14 5.49
C SER A 21 -6.81 16.61 5.65
N PRO A 22 -7.79 15.80 6.07
CA PRO A 22 -7.60 14.34 6.15
C PRO A 22 -7.39 13.68 4.78
N MET A 23 -8.08 14.18 3.75
CA MET A 23 -7.92 13.70 2.37
C MET A 23 -6.50 13.94 1.85
N ALA A 24 -5.86 15.05 2.26
CA ALA A 24 -4.48 15.35 1.92
C ALA A 24 -3.52 14.27 2.44
N VAL A 25 -3.69 13.89 3.71
CA VAL A 25 -2.85 12.91 4.39
C VAL A 25 -3.05 11.52 3.77
N LEU A 26 -4.31 11.07 3.67
CA LEU A 26 -4.63 9.77 3.09
C LEU A 26 -4.20 9.67 1.62
N GLY A 27 -4.39 10.75 0.84
CA GLY A 27 -3.96 10.81 -0.55
C GLY A 27 -2.45 10.62 -0.70
N ARG A 28 -1.65 11.28 0.13
CA ARG A 28 -0.19 11.13 0.12
C ARG A 28 0.26 9.75 0.61
N LEU A 29 -0.37 9.20 1.64
CA LEU A 29 -0.07 7.84 2.12
C LEU A 29 -0.35 6.80 1.03
N ASN A 30 -1.50 6.92 0.34
CA ASN A 30 -1.86 6.02 -0.76
C ASN A 30 -0.90 6.15 -1.94
N GLU A 31 -0.50 7.38 -2.29
CA GLU A 31 0.49 7.63 -3.35
C GLU A 31 1.85 7.02 -2.99
N ALA A 32 2.32 7.24 -1.76
CA ALA A 32 3.58 6.67 -1.28
C ALA A 32 3.56 5.13 -1.28
N ALA A 33 2.51 4.53 -0.72
CA ALA A 33 2.34 3.07 -0.70
C ALA A 33 2.32 2.49 -2.13
N SER A 34 1.58 3.13 -3.04
CA SER A 34 1.48 2.70 -4.44
C SER A 34 2.82 2.78 -5.16
N LEU A 35 3.58 3.87 -4.94
CA LEU A 35 4.91 4.04 -5.53
C LEU A 35 5.90 3.00 -5.00
N ILE A 36 5.92 2.75 -3.69
CA ILE A 36 6.79 1.73 -3.09
C ILE A 36 6.43 0.33 -3.62
N ALA A 37 5.14 -0.01 -3.65
CA ALA A 37 4.68 -1.29 -4.16
C ALA A 37 5.10 -1.50 -5.62
N ARG A 38 4.88 -0.50 -6.48
CA ARG A 38 5.18 -0.59 -7.91
C ARG A 38 6.67 -0.53 -8.23
N GLU A 39 7.42 0.35 -7.59
CA GLU A 39 8.80 0.66 -8.00
C GLU A 39 9.88 -0.02 -7.16
N ARG A 40 9.52 -0.66 -6.05
CA ARG A 40 10.46 -1.36 -5.17
C ARG A 40 10.07 -2.82 -4.97
N LEU A 41 8.83 -3.07 -4.54
CA LEU A 41 8.39 -4.44 -4.20
C LEU A 41 8.15 -5.30 -5.45
N ALA A 42 7.37 -4.82 -6.43
CA ALA A 42 7.07 -5.62 -7.63
C ALA A 42 8.32 -6.04 -8.41
N PRO A 43 9.33 -5.17 -8.66
CA PRO A 43 10.57 -5.60 -9.32
C PRO A 43 11.38 -6.60 -8.48
N LEU A 44 11.38 -6.45 -7.15
CA LEU A 44 12.04 -7.37 -6.25
C LEU A 44 11.38 -8.76 -6.30
N PHE A 45 10.05 -8.84 -6.23
CA PHE A 45 9.32 -10.10 -6.32
C PHE A 45 9.53 -10.76 -7.69
N ALA A 46 9.46 -9.98 -8.77
CA ALA A 46 9.70 -10.47 -10.12
C ALA A 46 11.11 -11.05 -10.30
N ARG A 47 12.14 -10.48 -9.65
CA ARG A 47 13.51 -11.03 -9.65
C ARG A 47 13.57 -12.47 -9.11
N TYR A 48 12.66 -12.83 -8.22
CA TYR A 48 12.54 -14.18 -7.66
C TYR A 48 11.39 -15.00 -8.27
N GLY A 49 10.76 -14.51 -9.34
CA GLY A 49 9.63 -15.20 -9.98
C GLY A 49 8.34 -15.19 -9.17
N LEU A 50 8.20 -14.28 -8.20
CA LEU A 50 7.06 -14.21 -7.29
C LEU A 50 6.06 -13.12 -7.69
N GLN A 51 4.78 -13.39 -7.45
CA GLN A 51 3.72 -12.39 -7.36
C GLN A 51 3.62 -11.84 -5.92
N SER A 52 3.00 -10.67 -5.76
CA SER A 52 2.87 -10.03 -4.43
C SER A 52 2.17 -10.93 -3.40
N GLY A 53 1.07 -11.57 -3.77
CA GLY A 53 0.33 -12.46 -2.85
C GLY A 53 1.14 -13.71 -2.46
N GLU A 54 1.96 -14.24 -3.37
CA GLU A 54 2.84 -15.38 -3.07
C GLU A 54 3.92 -14.98 -2.07
N PHE A 55 4.49 -13.78 -2.21
CA PHE A 55 5.38 -13.24 -1.19
C PHE A 55 4.69 -13.10 0.16
N ASP A 56 3.45 -12.59 0.20
CA ASP A 56 2.72 -12.42 1.47
C ASP A 56 2.48 -13.77 2.19
N VAL A 57 2.19 -14.84 1.44
CA VAL A 57 2.09 -16.20 1.97
C VAL A 57 3.44 -16.66 2.53
N LEU A 58 4.51 -16.58 1.74
CA LEU A 58 5.85 -17.02 2.14
C LEU A 58 6.37 -16.23 3.34
N ALA A 59 6.15 -14.91 3.35
CA ALA A 59 6.48 -14.04 4.45
C ALA A 59 5.72 -14.51 5.69
N THR A 60 4.40 -14.66 5.62
CA THR A 60 3.55 -15.09 6.75
C THR A 60 4.00 -16.43 7.33
N LEU A 61 4.21 -17.45 6.48
CA LEU A 61 4.71 -18.76 6.93
C LEU A 61 6.09 -18.66 7.58
N ARG A 62 7.00 -17.83 7.03
CA ARG A 62 8.33 -17.62 7.61
C ARG A 62 8.26 -17.01 9.01
N ARG A 63 7.40 -15.99 9.23
CA ARG A 63 7.26 -15.32 10.54
C ARG A 63 6.44 -16.15 11.54
N ALA A 64 5.70 -17.16 11.09
CA ALA A 64 5.04 -18.13 11.97
C ALA A 64 6.02 -19.08 12.68
N GLY A 65 7.30 -19.10 12.26
CA GLY A 65 8.33 -19.95 12.86
C GLY A 65 8.22 -21.41 12.44
N SER A 66 9.16 -22.26 12.89
CA SER A 66 9.19 -23.70 12.57
C SER A 66 7.88 -24.38 13.01
N PRO A 67 7.25 -25.23 12.18
CA PRO A 67 7.76 -25.83 10.93
C PRO A 67 7.48 -25.02 9.65
N TYR A 68 7.16 -23.72 9.76
CA TYR A 68 6.79 -22.82 8.66
C TYR A 68 5.51 -23.28 7.95
N ALA A 69 4.54 -23.76 8.72
CA ALA A 69 3.28 -24.26 8.22
C ALA A 69 2.13 -23.65 9.02
N LEU A 70 1.07 -23.29 8.31
CA LEU A 70 -0.20 -22.84 8.87
C LEU A 70 -1.33 -23.56 8.14
N THR A 71 -2.46 -23.76 8.82
CA THR A 71 -3.70 -24.15 8.13
C THR A 71 -4.18 -22.98 7.27
N PRO A 72 -4.98 -23.23 6.20
CA PRO A 72 -5.52 -22.15 5.38
C PRO A 72 -6.26 -21.07 6.18
N THR A 73 -7.01 -21.46 7.22
CA THR A 73 -7.73 -20.54 8.11
C THR A 73 -6.82 -19.76 9.05
N ALA A 74 -5.58 -20.20 9.29
CA ALA A 74 -4.59 -19.44 10.07
C ALA A 74 -3.71 -18.54 9.20
N LEU A 75 -3.78 -18.69 7.88
CA LEU A 75 -3.06 -17.86 6.90
C LEU A 75 -3.82 -16.58 6.54
N TYR A 76 -5.14 -16.55 6.75
CA TYR A 76 -6.06 -15.43 6.52
C TYR A 76 -6.74 -15.02 7.81
#